data_AF-A0A1V6M3M8-F1
#
_entry.id   AF-A0A1V6M3M8-F1
#
_cell.length_a   1.000
_cell.length_b   1.000
_cell.length_c   1.000
_cell.angle_alpha   90.00
_cell.angle_beta   90.00
_cell.angle_gamma   90.00
#
_symmetry.space_group_name_H-M   'P 1'
#
loop_
_entity.id
_entity.type
_entity.pdbx_description
1 polymer ?
#
loop_
_entity_poly.entity_id
_entity_poly.type
_entity_poly.pdbx_seq_one_letter_code
_entity_poly.pdbx_strand_id
1 'polypeptide(L)'
;MCLHCYQLIYSNDIFVYVSESERQEALFYSHKLAFEYFDGIAQKVRYDNLSQAVKRILRGKLREESDHFRTFRELYGFEAEFCERGKGWQKRDVEGLVGYVRRNCFSPVPTIRDLEECNRELSEWCKSLRAKRKVYGTGELVGERYEEERRCFRALPLKEIDVGIHAIAKANHYSLISVEGAFYSVPTRYAYHQVDIVITIKEVIASYKGEEIARHQRTDQKGRQIFDPLHYLSVYTEKPYTAINSKPIRQLPAIFRKFFECAYHKGYGTARECIKVLELLRSYSVEELGIAIEMAMSYEQYDVEGVKQVLIQLRHSSPWRGLWPQPNSKYEYRNT
;
A
#
# COMPACT_ATOMS: atom_id res chain seq x y z
N MET A 1 10.90 -13.32 2.84
CA MET A 1 9.43 -13.48 2.90
C MET A 1 9.04 -14.00 4.27
N CYS A 2 8.02 -13.41 4.88
CA CYS A 2 7.48 -13.80 6.17
C CYS A 2 6.02 -14.23 6.02
N LEU A 3 5.64 -15.32 6.69
CA LEU A 3 4.30 -15.88 6.68
C LEU A 3 3.54 -15.42 7.93
N HIS A 4 2.45 -14.71 7.73
CA HIS A 4 1.52 -14.28 8.76
C HIS A 4 0.31 -15.21 8.74
N CYS A 5 0.00 -15.84 9.87
CA CYS A 5 -1.13 -16.76 10.00
C CYS A 5 -2.04 -16.30 11.13
N TYR A 6 -3.33 -16.22 10.82
CA TYR A 6 -4.40 -15.84 11.74
C TYR A 6 -5.41 -16.98 11.82
N GLN A 7 -5.93 -17.24 13.01
CA GLN A 7 -6.96 -18.22 13.25
C GLN A 7 -7.97 -17.70 14.25
N LEU A 8 -9.24 -17.79 13.88
CA LEU A 8 -10.33 -17.59 14.80
C LEU A 8 -10.48 -18.81 15.71
N ILE A 9 -10.57 -18.58 17.03
CA ILE A 9 -10.47 -19.65 18.02
C ILE A 9 -11.75 -20.48 18.07
N TYR A 10 -12.93 -19.88 17.86
CA TYR A 10 -14.19 -20.62 17.93
C TYR A 10 -14.47 -21.37 16.63
N SER A 11 -14.39 -20.70 15.48
CA SER A 11 -14.71 -21.29 14.18
C SER A 11 -13.58 -22.14 13.59
N ASN A 12 -12.33 -21.95 14.02
CA ASN A 12 -11.12 -22.45 13.35
C ASN A 12 -10.95 -21.97 11.90
N ASP A 13 -11.64 -20.90 11.52
CA ASP A 13 -11.37 -20.25 10.24
C ASP A 13 -10.01 -19.56 10.26
N ILE A 14 -9.34 -19.56 9.11
CA ILE A 14 -7.96 -19.08 9.00
C ILE A 14 -7.82 -18.03 7.92
N PHE A 15 -6.83 -17.17 8.11
CA PHE A 15 -6.35 -16.23 7.12
C PHE A 15 -4.82 -16.28 7.07
N VAL A 16 -4.28 -16.19 5.86
CA VAL A 16 -2.85 -16.30 5.61
C VAL A 16 -2.41 -15.19 4.68
N TYR A 17 -1.30 -14.54 5.03
CA TYR A 17 -0.68 -13.50 4.23
C TYR A 17 0.83 -13.67 4.21
N VAL A 18 1.45 -13.45 3.05
CA VAL A 18 2.89 -13.45 2.87
C VAL A 18 3.37 -12.04 2.55
N SER A 19 4.39 -11.62 3.30
CA SER A 19 5.05 -10.33 3.16
C SER A 19 6.51 -10.52 2.76
N GLU A 20 7.13 -9.49 2.19
CA GLU A 20 8.57 -9.52 1.87
C GLU A 20 9.44 -9.39 3.13
N SER A 21 8.97 -8.66 4.14
CA SER A 21 9.73 -8.30 5.34
C SER A 21 9.08 -8.74 6.65
N GLU A 22 9.91 -8.90 7.67
CA GLU A 22 9.52 -9.08 9.07
C GLU A 22 9.51 -7.73 9.81
N ARG A 23 9.14 -6.64 9.13
CA ARG A 23 9.02 -5.34 9.78
C ARG A 23 7.66 -5.22 10.49
N GLN A 24 7.57 -4.32 11.45
CA GLN A 24 6.35 -4.13 12.23
C GLN A 24 5.18 -3.63 11.36
N GLU A 25 5.48 -2.84 10.32
CA GLU A 25 4.53 -2.41 9.30
C GLU A 25 3.87 -3.59 8.58
N ALA A 26 4.63 -4.65 8.32
CA ALA A 26 4.10 -5.85 7.67
C ALA A 26 3.14 -6.63 8.58
N LEU A 27 3.41 -6.65 9.88
CA LEU A 27 2.49 -7.20 10.88
C LEU A 27 1.19 -6.40 10.93
N PHE A 28 1.28 -5.07 10.96
CA PHE A 28 0.12 -4.20 11.02
C PHE A 28 -0.74 -4.31 9.77
N TYR A 29 -0.09 -4.30 8.60
CA TYR A 29 -0.75 -4.50 7.32
C TYR A 29 -1.42 -5.88 7.23
N SER A 30 -0.77 -6.94 7.72
CA SER A 30 -1.37 -8.27 7.71
C SER A 30 -2.57 -8.41 8.65
N HIS A 31 -2.60 -7.69 9.78
CA HIS A 31 -3.81 -7.60 10.62
C HIS A 31 -4.94 -6.86 9.92
N LYS A 32 -4.65 -5.72 9.28
CA LYS A 32 -5.65 -4.97 8.50
C LYS A 32 -6.32 -5.89 7.48
N LEU A 33 -5.52 -6.60 6.69
CA LEU A 33 -6.02 -7.57 5.71
C LEU A 33 -6.80 -8.72 6.37
N ALA A 34 -6.38 -9.20 7.54
CA ALA A 34 -7.09 -10.24 8.27
C ALA A 34 -8.48 -9.75 8.72
N PHE A 35 -8.58 -8.54 9.28
CA PHE A 35 -9.85 -7.96 9.70
C PHE A 35 -10.80 -7.74 8.51
N GLU A 36 -10.27 -7.30 7.37
CA GLU A 36 -11.03 -7.18 6.13
C GLU A 36 -11.51 -8.56 5.63
N TYR A 37 -10.66 -9.59 5.68
CA TYR A 37 -11.00 -10.95 5.28
C TYR A 37 -12.07 -11.60 6.17
N PHE A 38 -12.02 -11.34 7.48
CA PHE A 38 -13.01 -11.82 8.45
C PHE A 38 -14.23 -10.91 8.56
N ASP A 39 -14.28 -9.82 7.80
CA ASP A 39 -15.37 -8.84 7.79
C ASP A 39 -15.69 -8.30 9.19
N GLY A 40 -14.65 -8.00 9.96
CA GLY A 40 -14.78 -7.49 11.32
C GLY A 40 -13.51 -7.60 12.15
N ILE A 41 -13.52 -6.93 13.29
CA ILE A 41 -12.40 -6.88 14.23
C ILE A 41 -12.72 -7.79 15.42
N ALA A 42 -11.86 -8.78 15.66
CA ALA A 42 -11.94 -9.63 16.83
C ALA A 42 -11.76 -8.81 18.12
N GLN A 43 -12.54 -9.09 19.15
CA GLN A 43 -12.45 -8.35 20.42
C GLN A 43 -11.10 -8.54 21.11
N LYS A 44 -10.52 -9.74 20.96
CA LYS A 44 -9.26 -10.14 21.57
C LYS A 44 -8.38 -10.81 20.54
N VAL A 45 -7.11 -10.41 20.47
CA VAL A 45 -6.10 -11.01 19.59
C VAL A 45 -4.98 -11.57 20.44
N ARG A 46 -4.69 -12.87 20.26
CA ARG A 46 -3.64 -13.57 20.99
C ARG A 46 -2.36 -13.64 20.15
N TYR A 47 -1.25 -13.26 20.76
CA TYR A 47 0.06 -13.26 20.12
C TYR A 47 0.99 -14.27 20.79
N ASP A 48 1.58 -15.16 19.98
CA ASP A 48 2.73 -15.93 20.42
C ASP A 48 4.01 -15.10 20.31
N ASN A 49 4.78 -15.02 21.40
CA ASN A 49 6.11 -14.41 21.57
C ASN A 49 6.57 -13.43 20.46
N LEU A 50 5.75 -12.41 20.17
CA LEU A 50 6.01 -11.49 19.07
C LEU A 50 6.96 -10.37 19.53
N SER A 51 8.24 -10.49 19.22
CA SER A 51 9.22 -9.41 19.48
C SER A 51 8.83 -8.10 18.81
N GLN A 52 8.20 -8.18 17.63
CA GLN A 52 7.70 -7.02 16.87
C GLN A 52 6.58 -6.24 17.57
N ALA A 53 5.87 -6.81 18.54
CA ALA A 53 4.85 -6.11 19.32
C ALA A 53 5.37 -5.63 20.69
N VAL A 54 6.65 -5.90 21.01
CA VAL A 54 7.18 -5.82 22.37
C VAL A 54 8.45 -4.96 22.41
N LYS A 55 8.38 -3.80 23.07
CA LYS A 55 9.48 -2.86 23.29
C LYS A 55 10.49 -3.40 24.32
N ARG A 56 10.01 -4.04 25.38
CA ARG A 56 10.78 -4.66 26.46
C ARG A 56 10.01 -5.82 27.09
N ILE A 57 10.74 -6.85 27.52
CA ILE A 57 10.19 -7.98 28.28
C ILE A 57 10.34 -7.65 29.77
N LEU A 58 9.22 -7.46 30.49
CA LEU A 58 9.19 -7.35 31.95
C LEU A 58 8.85 -8.71 32.57
N ARG A 59 9.06 -8.87 33.89
CA ARG A 59 8.74 -10.12 34.62
C ARG A 59 7.23 -10.40 34.57
N GLY A 60 6.82 -11.60 34.17
CA GLY A 60 5.42 -12.07 34.19
C GLY A 60 4.66 -11.87 32.88
N LYS A 61 3.35 -11.56 32.95
CA LYS A 61 2.45 -11.30 31.80
C LYS A 61 2.58 -9.89 31.19
N LEU A 62 3.30 -9.00 31.86
CA LEU A 62 3.43 -7.61 31.47
C LEU A 62 4.47 -7.48 30.36
N ARG A 63 4.04 -7.05 29.18
CA ARG A 63 4.91 -6.67 28.08
C ARG A 63 4.71 -5.19 27.81
N GLU A 64 5.79 -4.43 27.66
CA GLU A 64 5.67 -3.05 27.17
C GLU A 64 5.43 -3.11 25.68
N GLU A 65 4.21 -2.80 25.26
CA GLU A 65 3.88 -2.58 23.85
C GLU A 65 4.78 -1.46 23.29
N SER A 66 5.25 -1.62 22.05
CA SER A 66 5.79 -0.46 21.32
C SER A 66 4.69 0.58 21.17
N ASP A 67 5.03 1.87 21.19
CA ASP A 67 4.04 2.94 21.08
C ASP A 67 3.23 2.82 19.76
N HIS A 68 3.85 2.37 18.67
CA HIS A 68 3.16 2.12 17.40
C HIS A 68 2.14 0.99 17.46
N PHE A 69 2.45 -0.12 18.14
CA PHE A 69 1.50 -1.22 18.34
C PHE A 69 0.33 -0.79 19.22
N ARG A 70 0.58 0.02 20.25
CA ARG A 70 -0.48 0.61 21.07
C ARG A 70 -1.42 1.48 20.22
N THR A 71 -0.85 2.39 19.42
CA THR A 71 -1.63 3.22 18.49
C THR A 71 -2.47 2.37 17.55
N PHE A 72 -1.89 1.32 16.95
CA PHE A 72 -2.60 0.39 16.08
C PHE A 72 -3.77 -0.30 16.80
N ARG A 73 -3.51 -0.82 18.01
CA ARG A 73 -4.50 -1.49 18.84
C ARG A 73 -5.66 -0.56 19.21
N GLU A 74 -5.37 0.70 19.51
CA GLU A 74 -6.36 1.72 19.83
C GLU A 74 -7.20 2.12 18.60
N LEU A 75 -6.56 2.27 17.44
CA LEU A 75 -7.24 2.58 16.16
C LEU A 75 -8.26 1.52 15.76
N TYR A 76 -7.92 0.24 15.91
CA TYR A 76 -8.84 -0.87 15.63
C TYR A 76 -9.68 -1.29 16.84
N GLY A 77 -9.33 -0.82 18.04
CA GLY A 77 -10.03 -1.13 19.27
C GLY A 77 -10.11 -2.62 19.55
N PHE A 78 -8.99 -3.34 19.62
CA PHE A 78 -8.96 -4.72 20.10
C PHE A 78 -8.12 -4.84 21.39
N GLU A 79 -8.30 -5.93 22.13
CA GLU A 79 -7.44 -6.27 23.28
C GLU A 79 -6.33 -7.22 22.85
N ALA A 80 -5.09 -6.95 23.25
CA ALA A 80 -3.96 -7.83 22.97
C ALA A 80 -3.67 -8.74 24.16
N GLU A 81 -3.64 -10.06 23.93
CA GLU A 81 -3.25 -11.07 24.91
C GLU A 81 -1.92 -11.71 24.48
N PHE A 82 -0.92 -11.69 25.37
CA PHE A 82 0.41 -12.24 25.08
C PHE A 82 0.67 -13.51 25.88
N CYS A 83 1.02 -14.60 25.21
CA CYS A 83 1.30 -15.89 25.87
C CYS A 83 2.58 -15.84 26.74
N GLU A 84 2.59 -16.53 27.88
CA GLU A 84 3.78 -16.63 28.74
C GLU A 84 4.85 -17.57 28.13
N ARG A 85 6.14 -17.25 28.31
CA ARG A 85 7.23 -18.15 27.91
C ARG A 85 7.20 -19.42 28.77
N GLY A 86 7.21 -20.59 28.14
CA GLY A 86 7.29 -21.89 28.83
C GLY A 86 5.96 -22.63 29.05
N LYS A 87 4.80 -22.07 28.66
CA LYS A 87 3.49 -22.74 28.75
C LYS A 87 3.04 -23.29 27.39
N GLY A 88 3.68 -24.37 26.95
CA GLY A 88 3.49 -24.97 25.62
C GLY A 88 2.06 -25.43 25.29
N TRP A 89 1.19 -25.64 26.29
CA TRP A 89 -0.21 -26.00 26.03
C TRP A 89 -1.03 -24.86 25.40
N GLN A 90 -0.64 -23.60 25.60
CA GLN A 90 -1.30 -22.43 25.01
C GLN A 90 -0.86 -22.13 23.57
N LYS A 91 0.18 -22.84 23.08
CA LYS A 91 0.83 -22.59 21.78
C LYS A 91 0.45 -23.59 20.69
N ARG A 92 -0.27 -24.66 21.03
CA ARG A 92 -0.54 -25.78 20.13
C ARG A 92 -1.29 -25.39 18.85
N ASP A 93 -2.14 -24.37 18.92
CA ASP A 93 -3.01 -24.01 17.80
C ASP A 93 -2.24 -23.27 16.68
N VAL A 94 -1.43 -22.26 17.02
CA VAL A 94 -0.76 -21.40 16.02
C VAL A 94 0.51 -22.04 15.44
N GLU A 95 1.34 -22.72 16.23
CA GLU A 95 2.51 -23.45 15.72
C GLU A 95 2.08 -24.58 14.78
N GLY A 96 0.96 -25.25 15.09
CA GLY A 96 0.33 -26.24 14.23
C GLY A 96 -0.15 -25.64 12.91
N LEU A 97 -0.73 -24.45 12.94
CA LEU A 97 -1.23 -23.75 11.75
C LEU A 97 -0.11 -23.38 10.78
N VAL A 98 0.96 -22.74 11.26
CA VAL A 98 2.09 -22.34 10.40
C VAL A 98 2.68 -23.56 9.69
N GLY A 99 2.86 -24.66 10.42
CA GLY A 99 3.32 -25.93 9.84
C GLY A 99 2.32 -26.53 8.84
N TYR A 100 1.02 -26.44 9.12
CA TYR A 100 -0.04 -26.89 8.23
C TYR A 100 -0.04 -26.11 6.91
N VAL A 101 0.00 -24.78 6.96
CA VAL A 101 0.04 -23.92 5.76
C VAL A 101 1.27 -24.21 4.92
N ARG A 102 2.46 -24.31 5.54
CA ARG A 102 3.70 -24.66 4.82
C ARG A 102 3.60 -25.98 4.06
N ARG A 103 3.02 -27.01 4.67
CA ARG A 103 2.87 -28.33 4.04
C ARG A 103 1.83 -28.35 2.91
N ASN A 104 0.78 -27.53 2.98
CA ASN A 104 -0.31 -27.58 2.00
C ASN A 104 -0.16 -26.58 0.87
N CYS A 105 0.45 -25.42 1.13
CA CYS A 105 0.54 -24.32 0.16
C CYS A 105 1.96 -24.13 -0.40
N PHE A 106 2.98 -24.61 0.31
CA PHE A 106 4.39 -24.36 -0.03
C PHE A 106 5.21 -25.65 -0.18
N SER A 107 4.55 -26.79 -0.42
CA SER A 107 5.18 -28.08 -0.64
C SER A 107 4.63 -28.75 -1.92
N PRO A 108 5.42 -28.86 -3.00
CA PRO A 108 6.80 -28.37 -3.13
C PRO A 108 6.88 -26.83 -3.08
N VAL A 109 8.08 -26.29 -2.83
CA VAL A 109 8.30 -24.84 -2.72
C VAL A 109 7.94 -24.17 -4.06
N PRO A 110 6.93 -23.27 -4.08
CA PRO A 110 6.50 -22.62 -5.32
C PRO A 110 7.48 -21.54 -5.75
N THR A 111 7.57 -21.31 -7.06
CA THR A 111 8.24 -20.12 -7.60
C THR A 111 7.24 -18.97 -7.62
N ILE A 112 7.41 -18.01 -6.72
CA ILE A 112 6.54 -16.83 -6.62
C ILE A 112 7.14 -15.72 -7.48
N ARG A 113 6.42 -15.32 -8.53
CA ARG A 113 6.81 -14.19 -9.41
C ARG A 113 6.13 -12.89 -9.02
N ASP A 114 4.90 -13.00 -8.53
CA ASP A 114 4.10 -11.89 -8.04
C ASP A 114 3.54 -12.26 -6.65
N LEU A 115 3.91 -11.46 -5.65
CA LEU A 115 3.48 -11.66 -4.28
C LEU A 115 1.98 -11.33 -4.11
N GLU A 116 1.44 -10.42 -4.92
CA GLU A 116 0.02 -10.05 -4.89
C GLU A 116 -0.84 -11.21 -5.41
N GLU A 117 -0.44 -11.82 -6.52
CA GLU A 117 -1.06 -13.05 -7.03
C GLU A 117 -0.97 -14.20 -6.02
N CYS A 118 0.19 -14.44 -5.41
CA CYS A 118 0.35 -15.47 -4.39
C CYS A 118 -0.61 -15.25 -3.19
N ASN A 119 -0.73 -14.02 -2.70
CA ASN A 119 -1.65 -13.69 -1.61
C ASN A 119 -3.12 -13.84 -2.00
N ARG A 120 -3.48 -13.54 -3.25
CA ARG A 120 -4.83 -13.79 -3.78
C ARG A 120 -5.17 -15.29 -3.76
N GLU A 121 -4.25 -16.14 -4.22
CA GLU A 121 -4.43 -17.60 -4.18
C GLU A 121 -4.55 -18.14 -2.75
N LEU A 122 -3.72 -17.65 -1.82
CA LEU A 122 -3.81 -18.03 -0.40
C LEU A 122 -5.14 -17.63 0.22
N SER A 123 -5.65 -16.44 -0.10
CA SER A 123 -6.97 -15.99 0.35
C SER A 123 -8.09 -16.90 -0.17
N GLU A 124 -8.07 -17.26 -1.46
CA GLU A 124 -9.05 -18.19 -2.03
C GLU A 124 -8.94 -19.60 -1.44
N TRP A 125 -7.73 -20.06 -1.16
CA TRP A 125 -7.50 -21.31 -0.44
C TRP A 125 -8.12 -21.27 0.96
N CYS A 126 -7.93 -20.18 1.71
CA CYS A 126 -8.56 -20.00 3.03
C CYS A 126 -10.09 -20.04 2.95
N LYS A 127 -10.69 -19.34 1.97
CA LYS A 127 -12.16 -19.40 1.73
C LYS A 127 -12.62 -20.81 1.42
N SER A 128 -11.85 -21.56 0.64
CA SER A 128 -12.16 -22.96 0.31
C SER A 128 -12.16 -23.86 1.55
N LEU A 129 -11.27 -23.61 2.51
CA LEU A 129 -11.23 -24.32 3.78
C LEU A 129 -12.43 -23.96 4.65
N ARG A 130 -12.78 -22.67 4.74
CA ARG A 130 -13.99 -22.19 5.44
C ARG A 130 -15.23 -22.95 4.97
N ALA A 131 -15.38 -23.13 3.66
CA ALA A 131 -16.54 -23.80 3.06
C ALA A 131 -16.57 -25.32 3.24
N LYS A 132 -15.42 -25.99 3.31
CA LYS A 132 -15.33 -27.46 3.21
C LYS A 132 -14.92 -28.17 4.49
N ARG A 133 -14.19 -27.50 5.38
CA ARG A 133 -13.61 -28.12 6.56
C ARG A 133 -14.65 -28.23 7.67
N LYS A 134 -14.61 -29.35 8.39
CA LYS A 134 -15.35 -29.54 9.63
C LYS A 134 -14.46 -29.31 10.84
N VAL A 135 -15.03 -28.74 11.90
CA VAL A 135 -14.33 -28.59 13.18
C VAL A 135 -14.28 -29.95 13.89
N TYR A 136 -13.07 -30.38 14.23
CA TYR A 136 -12.83 -31.69 14.85
C TYR A 136 -13.64 -31.83 16.15
N GLY A 137 -14.31 -32.97 16.31
CA GLY A 137 -15.12 -33.27 17.49
C GLY A 137 -16.52 -32.63 17.53
N THR A 138 -16.85 -31.72 16.61
CA THR A 138 -18.18 -31.08 16.55
C THR A 138 -19.04 -31.58 15.39
N GLY A 139 -18.41 -31.89 14.23
CA GLY A 139 -19.12 -32.27 13.01
C GLY A 139 -19.67 -31.09 12.19
N GLU A 140 -19.64 -29.88 12.74
CA GLU A 140 -20.07 -28.62 12.13
C GLU A 140 -19.06 -28.10 11.12
N LEU A 141 -19.53 -27.34 10.13
CA LEU A 141 -18.63 -26.68 9.17
C LEU A 141 -17.98 -25.45 9.80
N VAL A 142 -16.73 -25.17 9.41
CA VAL A 142 -16.02 -23.96 9.81
C VAL A 142 -16.81 -22.71 9.43
N GLY A 143 -17.40 -22.68 8.23
CA GLY A 143 -18.22 -21.56 7.75
C GLY A 143 -19.47 -21.28 8.59
N GLU A 144 -20.14 -22.31 9.10
CA GLU A 144 -21.33 -22.15 9.96
C GLU A 144 -20.93 -21.49 11.28
N ARG A 145 -19.87 -22.00 11.92
CA ARG A 145 -19.33 -21.45 13.16
C ARG A 145 -18.73 -20.05 12.96
N TYR A 146 -18.18 -19.76 11.79
CA TYR A 146 -17.70 -18.42 11.43
C TYR A 146 -18.85 -17.41 11.41
N GLU A 147 -20.01 -17.74 10.84
CA GLU A 147 -21.16 -16.83 10.84
C GLU A 147 -21.71 -16.55 12.25
N GLU A 148 -21.55 -17.49 13.18
CA GLU A 148 -21.85 -17.27 14.60
C GLU A 148 -20.81 -16.35 15.26
N GLU A 149 -19.52 -16.62 15.06
CA GLU A 149 -18.42 -15.85 15.64
C GLU A 149 -18.36 -14.42 15.12
N ARG A 150 -18.63 -14.22 13.81
CA ARG A 150 -18.64 -12.90 13.15
C ARG A 150 -19.62 -11.93 13.81
N ARG A 151 -20.74 -12.44 14.36
CA ARG A 151 -21.74 -11.61 15.07
C ARG A 151 -21.18 -10.96 16.34
N CYS A 152 -20.08 -11.48 16.88
CA CYS A 152 -19.40 -10.94 18.05
C CYS A 152 -18.28 -9.95 17.68
N PHE A 153 -18.01 -9.72 16.40
CA PHE A 153 -16.96 -8.79 15.97
C PHE A 153 -17.39 -7.34 16.13
N ARG A 154 -16.39 -6.49 16.32
CA ARG A 154 -16.57 -5.04 16.15
C ARG A 154 -16.59 -4.75 14.66
N ALA A 155 -17.37 -3.75 14.26
CA ALA A 155 -17.42 -3.29 12.89
C ALA A 155 -16.05 -2.76 12.44
N LEU A 156 -15.74 -2.93 11.16
CA LEU A 156 -14.59 -2.28 10.54
C LEU A 156 -14.76 -0.75 10.56
N PRO A 157 -13.67 0.02 10.58
CA PRO A 157 -13.74 1.47 10.46
C PRO A 157 -14.38 1.87 9.14
N LEU A 158 -15.28 2.86 9.15
CA LEU A 158 -15.94 3.36 7.93
C LEU A 158 -14.97 4.00 6.94
N LYS A 159 -13.89 4.58 7.45
CA LYS A 159 -12.81 5.16 6.66
C LYS A 159 -11.59 4.26 6.76
N GLU A 160 -10.97 3.99 5.62
CA GLU A 160 -9.71 3.28 5.57
C GLU A 160 -8.66 3.97 6.43
N ILE A 161 -7.98 3.17 7.27
CA ILE A 161 -6.92 3.64 8.14
C ILE A 161 -5.59 3.27 7.50
N ASP A 162 -4.72 4.26 7.36
CA ASP A 162 -3.32 4.04 7.01
C ASP A 162 -2.59 3.48 8.23
N VAL A 163 -2.13 2.23 8.11
CA VAL A 163 -1.50 1.54 9.21
C VAL A 163 0.01 1.44 8.99
N GLY A 164 0.78 1.94 9.96
CA GLY A 164 2.22 1.98 9.85
C GLY A 164 2.93 2.52 11.09
N ILE A 165 4.20 2.86 10.92
CA ILE A 165 5.00 3.53 11.94
C ILE A 165 4.75 5.03 11.88
N HIS A 166 4.33 5.58 13.01
CA HIS A 166 4.16 7.03 13.18
C HIS A 166 5.48 7.68 13.59
N ALA A 167 5.93 8.70 12.88
CA ALA A 167 7.12 9.46 13.23
C ALA A 167 6.96 10.93 12.86
N ILE A 168 7.95 11.74 13.20
CA ILE A 168 8.02 13.16 12.82
C ILE A 168 9.26 13.34 11.95
N ALA A 169 9.09 14.02 10.82
CA ALA A 169 10.20 14.42 9.95
C ALA A 169 10.21 15.93 9.74
N LYS A 170 11.41 16.51 9.53
CA LYS A 170 11.55 17.92 9.19
C LYS A 170 11.86 18.05 7.70
N ALA A 171 11.07 18.83 6.98
CA ALA A 171 11.33 19.14 5.59
C ALA A 171 12.57 20.04 5.46
N ASN A 172 13.49 19.71 4.56
CA ASN A 172 14.67 20.54 4.30
C ASN A 172 14.37 21.70 3.32
N HIS A 173 15.40 22.46 2.93
CA HIS A 173 15.26 23.59 2.01
C HIS A 173 14.86 23.20 0.58
N TYR A 174 15.07 21.93 0.19
CA TYR A 174 14.55 21.37 -1.06
C TYR A 174 13.11 20.84 -0.93
N SER A 175 12.46 21.05 0.22
CA SER A 175 11.15 20.50 0.56
C SER A 175 11.12 18.97 0.52
N LEU A 176 12.19 18.34 1.03
CA LEU A 176 12.29 16.89 1.16
C LEU A 176 12.30 16.48 2.63
N ILE A 177 11.55 15.44 2.96
CA ILE A 177 11.65 14.70 4.22
C ILE A 177 12.52 13.45 4.03
N SER A 178 13.31 13.07 5.03
CA SER A 178 14.11 11.85 4.99
C SER A 178 13.43 10.74 5.78
N VAL A 179 13.26 9.59 5.14
CA VAL A 179 12.68 8.39 5.75
C VAL A 179 13.56 7.20 5.35
N GLU A 180 14.14 6.54 6.36
CA GLU A 180 14.98 5.33 6.18
C GLU A 180 16.15 5.47 5.18
N GLY A 181 16.64 6.70 5.00
CA GLY A 181 17.73 7.02 4.06
C GLY A 181 17.28 7.33 2.64
N ALA A 182 15.99 7.24 2.31
CA ALA A 182 15.40 7.83 1.11
C ALA A 182 14.84 9.24 1.41
N PHE A 183 14.55 9.99 0.35
CA PHE A 183 14.02 11.35 0.44
C PHE A 183 12.73 11.48 -0.36
N TYR A 184 11.72 12.08 0.26
CA TYR A 184 10.38 12.24 -0.32
C TYR A 184 9.99 13.71 -0.30
N SER A 185 9.50 14.22 -1.41
CA SER A 185 9.09 15.63 -1.48
C SER A 185 7.79 15.90 -0.71
N VAL A 186 7.66 17.11 -0.18
CA VAL A 186 6.42 17.68 0.35
C VAL A 186 6.17 19.02 -0.35
N PRO A 187 4.93 19.55 -0.37
CA PRO A 187 4.65 20.84 -0.97
C PRO A 187 5.56 21.93 -0.41
N THR A 188 6.10 22.77 -1.29
CA THR A 188 7.15 23.75 -0.94
C THR A 188 6.76 24.75 0.15
N ARG A 189 5.45 25.01 0.32
CA ARG A 189 4.92 25.80 1.44
C ARG A 189 5.24 25.21 2.83
N TYR A 190 5.55 23.92 2.91
CA TYR A 190 5.93 23.22 4.14
C TYR A 190 7.45 23.04 4.28
N ALA A 191 8.27 23.69 3.44
CA ALA A 191 9.71 23.72 3.64
C ALA A 191 10.04 24.17 5.08
N TYR A 192 11.05 23.54 5.69
CA TYR A 192 11.49 23.78 7.07
C TYR A 192 10.51 23.43 8.19
N HIS A 193 9.29 23.00 7.87
CA HIS A 193 8.30 22.60 8.87
C HIS A 193 8.56 21.16 9.33
N GLN A 194 8.16 20.87 10.57
CA GLN A 194 7.98 19.51 11.05
C GLN A 194 6.63 19.00 10.57
N VAL A 195 6.61 17.77 10.07
CA VAL A 195 5.43 17.09 9.56
C VAL A 195 5.33 15.72 10.22
N ASP A 196 4.10 15.29 10.49
CA ASP A 196 3.80 13.95 10.95
C ASP A 196 3.90 13.00 9.75
N ILE A 197 4.49 11.83 9.94
CA ILE A 197 4.61 10.82 8.91
C ILE A 197 4.06 9.48 9.38
N VAL A 198 3.37 8.79 8.48
CA VAL A 198 2.99 7.39 8.62
C VAL A 198 3.76 6.60 7.57
N ILE A 199 4.60 5.69 8.03
CA ILE A 199 5.40 4.80 7.18
C ILE A 199 4.66 3.47 7.14
N THR A 200 3.95 3.21 6.06
CA THR A 200 3.28 1.92 5.83
C THR A 200 4.24 0.95 5.14
N ILE A 201 3.80 -0.28 4.88
CA ILE A 201 4.62 -1.25 4.14
C ILE A 201 4.88 -0.80 2.69
N LYS A 202 3.93 -0.10 2.06
CA LYS A 202 4.00 0.34 0.65
C LYS A 202 4.28 1.83 0.49
N GLU A 203 3.95 2.66 1.47
CA GLU A 203 3.86 4.11 1.28
C GLU A 203 4.46 4.91 2.44
N VAL A 204 4.83 6.15 2.14
CA VAL A 204 5.17 7.19 3.11
C VAL A 204 4.16 8.31 2.96
N ILE A 205 3.40 8.57 4.02
CA ILE A 205 2.32 9.54 4.04
C ILE A 205 2.72 10.65 4.99
N ALA A 206 2.80 11.88 4.51
CA ALA A 206 3.11 13.05 5.31
C ALA A 206 1.85 13.88 5.55
N SER A 207 1.68 14.32 6.79
CA SER A 207 0.58 15.17 7.23
C SER A 207 1.10 16.39 7.99
N TYR A 208 0.37 17.50 7.91
CA TYR A 208 0.65 18.71 8.67
C TYR A 208 -0.64 19.21 9.32
N LYS A 209 -0.65 19.29 10.66
CA LYS A 209 -1.84 19.68 11.44
C LYS A 209 -3.08 18.80 11.16
N GLY A 210 -2.85 17.50 10.94
CA GLY A 210 -3.92 16.53 10.71
C GLY A 210 -4.42 16.42 9.27
N GLU A 211 -3.91 17.24 8.34
CA GLU A 211 -4.22 17.12 6.92
C GLU A 211 -3.09 16.42 6.16
N GLU A 212 -3.43 15.47 5.30
CA GLU A 212 -2.47 14.82 4.39
C GLU A 212 -1.95 15.85 3.38
N ILE A 213 -0.62 15.97 3.29
CA ILE A 213 0.05 16.91 2.40
C ILE A 213 0.85 16.24 1.29
N ALA A 214 1.21 14.96 1.45
CA ALA A 214 1.94 14.18 0.46
C ALA A 214 1.79 12.68 0.74
N ARG A 215 1.74 11.87 -0.33
CA ARG A 215 1.77 10.41 -0.28
C ARG A 215 2.69 9.90 -1.38
N HIS A 216 3.63 9.03 -1.01
CA HIS A 216 4.63 8.48 -1.92
C HIS A 216 4.74 6.97 -1.78
N GLN A 217 5.02 6.28 -2.89
CA GLN A 217 5.46 4.88 -2.83
C GLN A 217 6.81 4.80 -2.10
N ARG A 218 6.88 3.93 -1.10
CA ARG A 218 8.06 3.67 -0.27
C ARG A 218 9.13 2.97 -1.11
N THR A 219 10.38 3.29 -0.86
CA THR A 219 11.54 2.61 -1.47
C THR A 219 12.56 2.23 -0.42
N ASP A 220 13.13 1.03 -0.55
CA ASP A 220 14.29 0.59 0.25
C ASP A 220 15.62 1.12 -0.32
N GLN A 221 15.61 1.81 -1.47
CA GLN A 221 16.81 2.34 -2.10
C GLN A 221 17.31 3.59 -1.38
N LYS A 222 18.34 3.43 -0.53
CA LYS A 222 19.00 4.54 0.16
C LYS A 222 19.56 5.57 -0.82
N GLY A 223 19.42 6.84 -0.48
CA GLY A 223 19.82 7.99 -1.27
C GLY A 223 18.87 8.37 -2.39
N ARG A 224 17.85 7.53 -2.69
CA ARG A 224 16.84 7.85 -3.71
C ARG A 224 16.02 9.06 -3.30
N GLN A 225 15.80 9.96 -4.26
CA GLN A 225 14.97 11.15 -4.10
C GLN A 225 13.72 10.96 -4.95
N ILE A 226 12.55 10.97 -4.33
CA ILE A 226 11.24 10.83 -4.98
C ILE A 226 10.54 12.19 -4.93
N PHE A 227 10.19 12.69 -6.10
CA PHE A 227 9.57 13.99 -6.26
C PHE A 227 8.17 13.85 -6.84
N ASP A 228 7.22 14.58 -6.25
CA ASP A 228 5.96 14.92 -6.89
C ASP A 228 6.12 16.33 -7.49
N PRO A 229 5.98 16.49 -8.83
CA PRO A 229 6.03 17.80 -9.48
C PRO A 229 5.02 18.81 -8.90
N LEU A 230 3.85 18.35 -8.44
CA LEU A 230 2.79 19.20 -7.89
C LEU A 230 3.23 19.97 -6.65
N HIS A 231 4.17 19.41 -5.88
CA HIS A 231 4.72 20.06 -4.68
C HIS A 231 5.46 21.37 -4.96
N TYR A 232 5.94 21.55 -6.20
CA TYR A 232 6.79 22.65 -6.59
C TYR A 232 6.08 23.69 -7.47
N LEU A 233 4.76 23.54 -7.71
CA LEU A 233 4.00 24.42 -8.60
C LEU A 233 4.07 25.92 -8.23
N SER A 234 4.07 26.26 -6.94
CA SER A 234 4.20 27.66 -6.49
C SER A 234 5.53 28.26 -6.92
N VAL A 235 6.63 27.53 -6.74
CA VAL A 235 7.98 27.94 -7.16
C VAL A 235 8.06 28.07 -8.67
N TYR A 236 7.45 27.13 -9.41
CA TYR A 236 7.42 27.21 -10.87
C TYR A 236 6.58 28.40 -11.34
N THR A 237 5.47 28.71 -10.68
CA THR A 237 4.62 29.86 -11.04
C THR A 237 5.37 31.18 -10.90
N GLU A 238 6.16 31.34 -9.83
CA GLU A 238 7.00 32.51 -9.61
C GLU A 238 8.22 32.56 -10.54
N LYS A 239 8.87 31.40 -10.76
CA LYS A 239 10.10 31.29 -11.56
C LYS A 239 9.96 30.19 -12.62
N PRO A 240 9.18 30.42 -13.70
CA PRO A 240 8.83 29.38 -14.67
C PRO A 240 10.03 28.71 -15.34
N TYR A 241 11.10 29.46 -15.60
CA TYR A 241 12.34 28.94 -16.20
C TYR A 241 13.05 27.88 -15.35
N THR A 242 12.82 27.88 -14.03
CA THR A 242 13.43 26.89 -13.12
C THR A 242 12.80 25.50 -13.25
N ALA A 243 11.58 25.40 -13.80
CA ALA A 243 10.86 24.15 -13.93
C ALA A 243 11.53 23.19 -14.92
N ILE A 244 11.99 23.71 -16.07
CA ILE A 244 12.47 22.91 -17.22
C ILE A 244 13.64 21.98 -16.83
N ASN A 245 14.54 22.47 -15.97
CA ASN A 245 15.74 21.73 -15.55
C ASN A 245 15.67 21.22 -14.10
N SER A 246 14.51 21.33 -13.45
CA SER A 246 14.36 20.90 -12.07
C SER A 246 14.49 19.37 -11.97
N LYS A 247 14.92 18.88 -10.79
CA LYS A 247 14.95 17.44 -10.53
C LYS A 247 13.56 16.78 -10.63
N PRO A 248 12.47 17.35 -10.09
CA PRO A 248 11.13 16.80 -10.23
C PRO A 248 10.73 16.54 -11.69
N ILE A 249 10.97 17.50 -12.59
CA ILE A 249 10.59 17.36 -13.99
C ILE A 249 11.48 16.34 -14.71
N ARG A 250 12.76 16.24 -14.37
CA ARG A 250 13.67 15.23 -14.97
C ARG A 250 13.34 13.79 -14.59
N GLN A 251 12.54 13.57 -13.54
CA GLN A 251 12.07 12.23 -13.17
C GLN A 251 10.76 11.83 -13.87
N LEU A 252 10.08 12.77 -14.54
CA LEU A 252 8.93 12.47 -15.39
C LEU A 252 9.37 11.79 -16.68
N PRO A 253 8.44 11.09 -17.37
CA PRO A 253 8.69 10.55 -18.70
C PRO A 253 9.23 11.62 -19.65
N ALA A 254 10.16 11.23 -20.53
CA ALA A 254 10.88 12.15 -21.41
C ALA A 254 9.96 13.02 -22.28
N ILE A 255 8.74 12.56 -22.55
CA ILE A 255 7.74 13.31 -23.32
C ILE A 255 7.38 14.65 -22.67
N PHE A 256 7.33 14.75 -21.33
CA PHE A 256 7.06 15.99 -20.62
C PHE A 256 8.13 17.04 -20.92
N ARG A 257 9.41 16.64 -20.88
CA ARG A 257 10.51 17.54 -21.20
C ARG A 257 10.50 17.96 -22.67
N LYS A 258 10.25 17.02 -23.59
CA LYS A 258 10.12 17.33 -25.03
C LYS A 258 8.99 18.33 -25.28
N PHE A 259 7.85 18.14 -24.63
CA PHE A 259 6.73 19.08 -24.71
C PHE A 259 7.15 20.48 -24.21
N PHE A 260 7.84 20.57 -23.08
CA PHE A 260 8.32 21.85 -22.54
C PHE A 260 9.33 22.54 -23.46
N GLU A 261 10.26 21.79 -24.06
CA GLU A 261 11.22 22.30 -25.04
C GLU A 261 10.49 22.81 -26.30
N CYS A 262 9.57 22.03 -26.87
CA CYS A 262 8.82 22.42 -28.06
C CYS A 262 7.89 23.62 -27.83
N ALA A 263 7.15 23.65 -26.72
CA ALA A 263 6.29 24.76 -26.34
C ALA A 263 7.09 26.06 -26.21
N TYR A 264 8.33 25.98 -25.70
CA TYR A 264 9.23 27.12 -25.59
C TYR A 264 9.76 27.60 -26.95
N HIS A 265 10.24 26.69 -27.80
CA HIS A 265 10.83 27.03 -29.10
C HIS A 265 9.81 27.53 -30.13
N LYS A 266 8.57 27.01 -30.12
CA LYS A 266 7.55 27.36 -31.11
C LYS A 266 6.74 28.63 -30.77
N GLY A 267 7.10 29.36 -29.71
CA GLY A 267 6.47 30.65 -29.38
C GLY A 267 5.04 30.57 -28.85
N TYR A 268 4.54 29.38 -28.49
CA TYR A 268 3.19 29.13 -27.97
C TYR A 268 2.93 29.64 -26.54
N GLY A 269 3.83 30.47 -26.01
CA GLY A 269 3.56 31.24 -24.80
C GLY A 269 3.95 30.52 -23.51
N THR A 270 5.16 30.83 -23.05
CA THR A 270 5.61 30.84 -21.65
C THR A 270 5.63 29.48 -20.92
N ALA A 271 6.63 29.30 -20.06
CA ALA A 271 6.67 28.18 -19.12
C ALA A 271 5.44 28.09 -18.18
N ARG A 272 4.46 29.01 -18.28
CA ARG A 272 3.14 28.93 -17.67
C ARG A 272 2.25 27.85 -18.28
N GLU A 273 2.28 27.61 -19.60
CA GLU A 273 1.52 26.50 -20.21
C GLU A 273 2.04 25.15 -19.73
N CYS A 274 3.36 25.00 -19.61
CA CYS A 274 3.99 23.83 -18.99
C CYS A 274 3.49 23.60 -17.56
N ILE A 275 3.36 24.67 -16.76
CA ILE A 275 2.84 24.59 -15.39
C ILE A 275 1.39 24.17 -15.38
N LYS A 276 0.54 24.72 -16.25
CA LYS A 276 -0.88 24.32 -16.38
C LYS A 276 -1.01 22.84 -16.80
N VAL A 277 -0.13 22.34 -17.66
CA VAL A 277 -0.09 20.91 -18.01
C VAL A 277 0.30 20.07 -16.79
N LEU A 278 1.29 20.50 -15.99
CA LEU A 278 1.62 19.80 -14.74
C LEU A 278 0.47 19.82 -13.73
N GLU A 279 -0.34 20.89 -13.67
CA GLU A 279 -1.53 20.95 -12.81
C GLU A 279 -2.56 19.86 -13.15
N LEU A 280 -2.57 19.34 -14.39
CA LEU A 280 -3.43 18.22 -14.78
C LEU A 280 -3.07 16.92 -14.03
N LEU A 281 -1.87 16.78 -13.49
CA LEU A 281 -1.50 15.63 -12.65
C LEU A 281 -2.35 15.52 -11.37
N ARG A 282 -3.12 16.56 -11.00
CA ARG A 282 -4.11 16.48 -9.91
C ARG A 282 -5.29 15.57 -10.22
N SER A 283 -5.55 15.27 -11.49
CA SER A 283 -6.75 14.56 -11.93
C SER A 283 -6.48 13.42 -12.92
N TYR A 284 -5.23 13.29 -13.36
CA TYR A 284 -4.78 12.31 -14.34
C TYR A 284 -3.46 11.70 -13.89
N SER A 285 -3.25 10.42 -14.19
CA SER A 285 -1.96 9.78 -13.90
C SER A 285 -0.85 10.33 -14.79
N VAL A 286 0.41 10.11 -14.38
CA VAL A 286 1.58 10.52 -15.18
C VAL A 286 1.57 9.82 -16.55
N GLU A 287 1.11 8.57 -16.59
CA GLU A 287 0.99 7.76 -17.81
C GLU A 287 -0.10 8.29 -18.73
N GLU A 288 -1.32 8.51 -18.21
CA GLU A 288 -2.45 9.06 -18.97
C GLU A 288 -2.08 10.41 -19.59
N LEU A 289 -1.49 11.30 -18.78
CA LEU A 289 -1.06 12.62 -19.22
C LEU A 289 0.10 12.53 -20.22
N GLY A 290 1.04 11.60 -20.01
CA GLY A 290 2.15 11.36 -20.94
C GLY A 290 1.68 10.97 -22.34
N ILE A 291 0.70 10.06 -22.43
CA ILE A 291 0.07 9.65 -23.70
C ILE A 291 -0.64 10.84 -24.35
N ALA A 292 -1.41 11.60 -23.57
CA ALA A 292 -2.14 12.74 -24.11
C ALA A 292 -1.21 13.85 -24.64
N ILE A 293 -0.10 14.11 -23.94
CA ILE A 293 0.94 15.03 -24.40
C ILE A 293 1.53 14.54 -25.72
N GLU A 294 1.89 13.26 -25.82
CA GLU A 294 2.48 12.69 -27.05
C GLU A 294 1.54 12.85 -28.25
N MET A 295 0.26 12.57 -28.06
CA MET A 295 -0.78 12.76 -29.08
C MET A 295 -1.00 14.23 -29.43
N ALA A 296 -1.07 15.14 -28.44
CA ALA A 296 -1.21 16.57 -28.72
C ALA A 296 -0.02 17.09 -29.55
N MET A 297 1.20 16.66 -29.22
CA MET A 297 2.40 17.02 -29.96
C MET A 297 2.40 16.51 -31.40
N SER A 298 1.77 15.35 -31.70
CA SER A 298 1.67 14.82 -33.06
C SER A 298 0.71 15.63 -33.94
N TYR A 299 -0.25 16.33 -33.32
CA TYR A 299 -1.11 17.33 -33.98
C TYR A 299 -0.52 18.76 -33.93
N GLU A 300 0.75 18.90 -33.56
CA GLU A 300 1.45 20.18 -33.38
C GLU A 300 0.78 21.14 -32.36
N GLN A 301 0.04 20.60 -31.40
CA GLN A 301 -0.54 21.35 -30.29
C GLN A 301 0.39 21.32 -29.07
N TYR A 302 0.77 22.50 -28.57
CA TYR A 302 1.72 22.66 -27.47
C TYR A 302 1.17 23.51 -26.31
N ASP A 303 -0.16 23.56 -26.18
CA ASP A 303 -0.88 24.28 -25.14
C ASP A 303 -1.66 23.32 -24.23
N VAL A 304 -2.10 23.81 -23.06
CA VAL A 304 -2.87 22.98 -22.13
C VAL A 304 -4.21 22.53 -22.71
N GLU A 305 -4.81 23.32 -23.60
CA GLU A 305 -6.14 23.03 -24.14
C GLU A 305 -6.11 21.85 -25.11
N GLY A 306 -5.11 21.78 -26.00
CA GLY A 306 -4.92 20.61 -26.87
C GLY A 306 -4.74 19.32 -26.06
N VAL A 307 -3.90 19.37 -25.01
CA VAL A 307 -3.69 18.23 -24.11
C VAL A 307 -5.00 17.83 -23.40
N LYS A 308 -5.78 18.80 -22.91
CA LYS A 308 -7.09 18.53 -22.29
C LYS A 308 -8.07 17.89 -23.26
N GLN A 309 -8.15 18.38 -24.50
CA GLN A 309 -9.04 17.79 -25.49
C GLN A 309 -8.70 16.32 -25.76
N VAL A 310 -7.41 16.00 -25.88
CA VAL A 310 -6.97 14.61 -26.02
C VAL A 310 -7.33 13.79 -24.78
N LEU A 311 -7.12 14.29 -23.57
CA LEU A 311 -7.50 13.59 -22.33
C LEU A 311 -9.01 13.29 -22.26
N ILE A 312 -9.83 14.26 -22.63
CA ILE A 312 -11.28 14.11 -22.74
C ILE A 312 -11.59 13.01 -23.77
N GLN A 313 -10.99 13.06 -24.96
CA GLN A 313 -11.18 12.04 -25.98
C GLN A 313 -10.72 10.65 -25.52
N LEU A 314 -9.60 10.52 -24.80
CA LEU A 314 -9.14 9.23 -24.28
C LEU A 314 -10.13 8.63 -23.28
N ARG A 315 -10.77 9.47 -22.45
CA ARG A 315 -11.79 9.05 -21.49
C ARG A 315 -13.14 8.76 -22.15
N HIS A 316 -13.55 9.54 -23.16
CA HIS A 316 -14.83 9.38 -23.85
C HIS A 316 -14.82 8.31 -24.95
N SER A 317 -13.73 8.19 -25.70
CA SER A 317 -13.56 7.19 -26.75
C SER A 317 -13.31 5.79 -26.21
N SER A 318 -13.29 5.61 -24.88
CA SER A 318 -12.94 4.38 -24.19
C SER A 318 -13.57 3.13 -24.83
N PRO A 319 -12.76 2.33 -25.57
CA PRO A 319 -12.96 0.90 -25.74
C PRO A 319 -12.20 0.17 -24.61
N TRP A 320 -11.89 0.84 -23.49
CA TRP A 320 -11.03 0.31 -22.41
C TRP A 320 -11.74 -0.71 -21.50
N ARG A 321 -12.85 -1.32 -21.97
CA ARG A 321 -13.38 -2.59 -21.43
C ARG A 321 -12.74 -3.84 -22.04
N GLY A 322 -11.85 -3.74 -23.04
CA GLY A 322 -11.47 -4.92 -23.86
C GLY A 322 -10.00 -5.11 -24.26
N LEU A 323 -9.03 -4.34 -23.75
CA LEU A 323 -7.62 -4.45 -24.21
C LEU A 323 -6.61 -4.58 -23.07
N TRP A 324 -6.94 -5.38 -22.06
CA TRP A 324 -5.89 -6.10 -21.34
C TRP A 324 -5.69 -7.45 -22.05
N PRO A 325 -4.46 -7.87 -22.38
CA PRO A 325 -4.23 -9.25 -22.78
C PRO A 325 -4.66 -10.13 -21.60
N GLN A 326 -5.68 -10.96 -21.83
CA GLN A 326 -6.06 -12.02 -20.90
C GLN A 326 -4.80 -12.86 -20.61
N PRO A 327 -4.47 -13.17 -19.35
CA PRO A 327 -3.43 -14.13 -19.06
C PRO A 327 -3.82 -15.45 -19.74
N ASN A 328 -2.97 -15.90 -20.68
CA ASN A 328 -3.16 -17.10 -21.46
C ASN A 328 -3.59 -18.29 -20.58
N SER A 329 -4.83 -18.73 -20.77
CA SER A 329 -5.34 -20.00 -20.28
C SER A 329 -5.44 -20.97 -21.45
N LYS A 330 -4.70 -22.08 -21.35
CA LYS A 330 -4.82 -23.38 -22.07
C LYS A 330 -4.16 -23.41 -23.45
N TYR A 331 -3.19 -24.27 -23.77
CA TYR A 331 -3.13 -25.74 -23.60
C TYR A 331 -4.47 -26.43 -23.87
N GLU A 332 -4.82 -26.52 -25.15
CA GLU A 332 -5.56 -27.66 -25.70
C GLU A 332 -4.70 -28.31 -26.79
N TYR A 333 -3.94 -29.34 -26.45
CA TYR A 333 -3.60 -30.38 -27.42
C TYR A 333 -4.77 -31.36 -27.42
N ARG A 334 -5.56 -31.32 -28.48
CA ARG A 334 -6.49 -32.39 -28.85
C ARG A 334 -5.77 -33.40 -29.73
N ASN A 335 -6.03 -34.67 -29.43
CA ASN A 335 -5.77 -35.83 -30.26
C ASN A 335 -6.14 -35.62 -31.73
N THR A 336 -5.21 -35.92 -32.63
CA THR A 336 -5.37 -36.88 -33.75
C THR A 336 -3.99 -37.30 -34.23
#